data_AF-C7LDB8-F1
#
_entry.id   AF-C7LDB8-F1
#
_cell.length_a   1.000
_cell.length_b   1.000
_cell.length_c   1.000
_cell.angle_alpha   90.00
_cell.angle_beta   90.00
_cell.angle_gamma   90.00
#
_symmetry.space_group_name_H-M   'P 1'
#
loop_
_entity.id
_entity.type
_entity.pdbx_description
1 polymer ?
#
loop_
_entity_poly.entity_id
_entity_poly.type
_entity_poly.pdbx_seq_one_letter_code
_entity_poly.pdbx_strand_id
1 'polypeptide(L)'
;MTTCCQACQFLNRSIRACFYCACFCAVTARASNDLRAGNLETSGGRCFAEQETDMSLLELEFAREAHPVDVIEQVAHSNDWTFERTGDDEIAISVAGNWTDYHISFSWMEDFEALHLACAFDIKVAEPRVNEVMRLLSLINEKLLMGHFDLWQQEGAIMYRQSLLLAGGVEPTSRQVEVLLSAALEACEAYFQAFQFVVWSGVSAREALESVVFETVGRA
;
A
#
# COMPACT_ATOMS: atom_id res chain seq x y z
N MET A 1 3.37 14.40 -19.19
CA MET A 1 3.37 12.93 -19.29
C MET A 1 4.71 12.32 -19.68
N THR A 2 5.72 13.09 -20.14
CA THR A 2 6.98 12.51 -20.67
C THR A 2 8.20 12.60 -19.76
N THR A 3 8.10 13.21 -18.57
CA THR A 3 9.27 13.43 -17.68
C THR A 3 9.45 12.37 -16.59
N CYS A 4 8.41 11.60 -16.25
CA CYS A 4 8.51 10.54 -15.24
C CYS A 4 9.19 9.26 -15.79
N CYS A 5 9.17 9.05 -17.11
CA CYS A 5 9.68 7.84 -17.76
C CYS A 5 11.23 7.80 -17.87
N GLN A 6 11.92 8.94 -17.75
CA GLN A 6 13.38 9.00 -17.92
C GLN A 6 14.19 8.67 -16.64
N ALA A 7 13.59 8.76 -15.46
CA ALA A 7 14.24 8.36 -14.21
C ALA A 7 14.31 6.83 -14.04
N CYS A 8 13.36 6.08 -14.60
CA CYS A 8 13.32 4.61 -14.52
C CYS A 8 14.36 3.88 -15.38
N GLN A 9 15.08 4.56 -16.29
CA GLN A 9 16.04 3.90 -17.18
C GLN A 9 17.43 3.70 -16.59
N PHE A 10 17.74 4.30 -15.43
CA PHE A 10 19.09 4.25 -14.83
C PHE A 10 19.23 3.33 -13.61
N LEU A 11 18.13 2.85 -13.01
CA LEU A 11 18.19 1.92 -11.88
C LEU A 11 17.96 0.49 -12.35
N ASN A 12 19.02 -0.30 -12.20
CA ASN A 12 19.09 -1.74 -12.45
C ASN A 12 17.87 -2.48 -11.88
N ARG A 13 17.39 -3.50 -12.62
CA ARG A 13 16.19 -4.33 -12.40
C ARG A 13 16.08 -4.95 -10.99
N SER A 14 15.86 -4.13 -9.99
CA SER A 14 15.58 -4.55 -8.62
C SER A 14 14.16 -4.11 -8.28
N ILE A 15 13.44 -5.00 -7.61
CA ILE A 15 12.10 -4.82 -7.05
C ILE A 15 11.93 -3.45 -6.34
N ARG A 16 13.03 -2.85 -5.87
CA ARG A 16 13.14 -1.50 -5.29
C ARG A 16 12.65 -0.34 -6.17
N ALA A 17 13.00 -0.30 -7.46
CA ALA A 17 12.56 0.79 -8.35
C ALA A 17 11.08 0.68 -8.72
N CYS A 18 10.52 -0.51 -8.52
CA CYS A 18 9.15 -0.82 -8.82
C CYS A 18 8.21 -0.25 -7.72
N PHE A 19 8.49 -0.47 -6.44
CA PHE A 19 7.66 0.06 -5.34
C PHE A 19 7.41 1.57 -5.41
N TYR A 20 8.44 2.36 -5.75
CA TYR A 20 8.35 3.82 -5.92
C TYR A 20 7.37 4.25 -7.04
N CYS A 21 7.31 3.53 -8.16
CA CYS A 21 6.47 3.90 -9.31
C CYS A 21 4.99 3.54 -9.06
N ALA A 22 4.71 2.44 -8.34
CA ALA A 22 3.36 2.01 -8.01
C ALA A 22 2.67 2.91 -6.97
N CYS A 23 3.40 3.36 -5.94
CA CYS A 23 2.89 4.34 -4.97
C CYS A 23 2.60 5.71 -5.64
N PHE A 24 3.47 6.17 -6.55
CA PHE A 24 3.32 7.49 -7.18
C PHE A 24 2.22 7.55 -8.26
N CYS A 25 1.97 6.47 -9.01
CA CYS A 25 0.94 6.43 -10.06
C CYS A 25 -0.50 6.41 -9.51
N ALA A 26 -0.74 5.85 -8.33
CA ALA A 26 -2.09 5.80 -7.75
C ALA A 26 -2.56 7.18 -7.21
N VAL A 27 -1.63 8.01 -6.74
CA VAL A 27 -1.94 9.32 -6.13
C VAL A 27 -2.06 10.43 -7.17
N THR A 28 -1.22 10.43 -8.22
CA THR A 28 -1.19 11.51 -9.23
C THR A 28 -2.36 11.48 -10.23
N ALA A 29 -3.08 10.36 -10.36
CA ALA A 29 -4.23 10.25 -11.27
C ALA A 29 -5.48 11.03 -10.79
N ARG A 30 -5.57 11.39 -9.51
CA ARG A 30 -6.71 12.19 -8.97
C ARG A 30 -6.51 13.70 -9.04
N ALA A 31 -5.27 14.20 -8.96
CA ALA A 31 -4.99 15.65 -8.98
C ALA A 31 -5.08 16.29 -10.39
N SER A 32 -5.25 15.48 -11.45
CA SER A 32 -5.23 15.96 -12.83
C SER A 32 -6.61 16.40 -13.38
N ASN A 33 -7.70 16.09 -12.68
CA ASN A 33 -9.06 16.25 -13.23
C ASN A 33 -9.80 17.53 -12.78
N ASP A 34 -9.27 18.28 -11.80
CA ASP A 34 -9.93 19.47 -11.24
C ASP A 34 -9.49 20.81 -11.88
N LEU A 35 -8.59 20.79 -12.88
CA LEU A 35 -8.04 22.00 -13.52
C LEU A 35 -8.66 22.36 -14.88
N ARG A 36 -9.85 21.84 -15.22
CA ARG A 36 -10.53 22.12 -16.49
C ARG A 36 -12.02 22.45 -16.34
N ALA A 37 -12.36 23.45 -15.54
CA ALA A 37 -13.63 24.16 -15.70
C ALA A 37 -13.56 25.57 -15.10
N GLY A 38 -13.24 26.56 -15.91
CA GLY A 38 -13.33 27.96 -15.53
C GLY A 38 -13.39 28.87 -16.75
N ASN A 39 -14.60 29.38 -17.05
CA ASN A 39 -14.85 30.74 -17.55
C ASN A 39 -16.33 30.91 -17.95
N LEU A 40 -17.04 31.84 -17.31
CA LEU A 40 -17.97 32.80 -17.93
C LEU A 40 -18.49 33.82 -16.90
N GLU A 41 -18.31 35.10 -17.22
CA GLU A 41 -18.81 36.28 -16.49
C GLU A 41 -20.32 36.49 -16.69
N THR A 42 -21.04 37.09 -15.72
CA THR A 42 -21.62 38.46 -15.81
C THR A 42 -22.70 38.77 -14.74
N SER A 43 -22.58 40.00 -14.22
CA SER A 43 -23.62 40.93 -13.71
C SER A 43 -24.62 40.54 -12.60
N GLY A 44 -24.51 41.23 -11.46
CA GLY A 44 -25.54 42.16 -10.96
C GLY A 44 -26.69 41.59 -10.11
N GLY A 45 -26.57 41.71 -8.78
CA GLY A 45 -27.69 41.57 -7.85
C GLY A 45 -27.27 41.77 -6.40
N ARG A 46 -27.75 42.83 -5.76
CA ARG A 46 -27.59 43.07 -4.30
C ARG A 46 -28.44 42.05 -3.54
N CYS A 47 -27.85 41.29 -2.62
CA CYS A 47 -28.59 40.61 -1.55
C CYS A 47 -27.70 40.41 -0.32
N PHE A 48 -28.27 40.86 0.82
CA PHE A 48 -28.06 40.48 2.21
C PHE A 48 -26.65 40.09 2.68
N ALA A 49 -26.11 40.91 3.59
CA ALA A 49 -25.01 40.52 4.45
C ALA A 49 -25.49 39.43 5.43
N GLU A 50 -25.38 38.18 5.01
CA GLU A 50 -25.27 37.07 5.94
C GLU A 50 -23.90 37.19 6.59
N GLN A 51 -23.88 37.37 7.91
CA GLN A 51 -22.67 37.15 8.70
C GLN A 51 -22.36 35.66 8.59
N GLU A 52 -21.53 35.33 7.61
CA GLU A 52 -20.81 34.08 7.53
C GLU A 52 -19.97 34.02 8.81
N THR A 53 -20.45 33.27 9.81
CA THR A 53 -19.58 32.83 10.90
C THR A 53 -18.54 31.96 10.24
N ASP A 54 -17.43 32.60 9.88
CA ASP A 54 -16.17 31.99 9.53
C ASP A 54 -15.80 31.08 10.71
N MET A 55 -16.25 29.83 10.61
CA MET A 55 -15.64 28.71 11.31
C MET A 55 -14.27 28.57 10.69
N SER A 56 -13.39 29.50 11.03
CA SER A 56 -11.96 29.32 10.88
C SER A 56 -11.62 28.16 11.79
N LEU A 57 -11.63 26.97 11.18
CA LEU A 57 -10.94 25.83 11.71
C LEU A 57 -9.49 26.30 11.79
N LEU A 58 -9.04 26.66 12.98
CA LEU A 58 -7.63 26.88 13.25
C LEU A 58 -6.93 25.59 12.81
N GLU A 59 -6.31 25.62 11.63
CA GLU A 59 -5.31 24.66 11.21
C GLU A 59 -4.15 24.80 12.18
N LEU A 60 -4.28 24.11 13.32
CA LEU A 60 -3.15 23.82 14.18
C LEU A 60 -2.24 22.91 13.34
N GLU A 61 -1.21 23.51 12.74
CA GLU A 61 -0.09 22.76 12.19
C GLU A 61 0.56 21.98 13.35
N PHE A 62 0.14 20.73 13.51
CA PHE A 62 0.78 19.82 14.47
C PHE A 62 2.12 19.39 13.89
N ALA A 63 3.18 20.11 14.25
CA ALA A 63 4.54 19.69 13.96
C ALA A 63 4.84 18.37 14.69
N ARG A 64 5.16 17.32 13.94
CA ARG A 64 5.62 16.03 14.49
C ARG A 64 6.99 16.19 15.15
N GLU A 65 7.20 15.49 16.25
CA GLU A 65 8.48 15.51 16.96
C GLU A 65 9.51 14.59 16.30
N ALA A 66 9.04 13.51 15.66
CA ALA A 66 9.88 12.53 14.97
C ALA A 66 9.29 12.15 13.61
N HIS A 67 10.18 11.79 12.67
CA HIS A 67 9.71 11.30 11.39
C HIS A 67 9.09 9.90 11.56
N PRO A 68 7.90 9.60 11.03
CA PRO A 68 7.23 8.31 11.24
C PRO A 68 8.08 7.08 10.86
N VAL A 69 8.95 7.23 9.86
CA VAL A 69 9.88 6.17 9.43
C VAL A 69 10.95 5.86 10.49
N ASP A 70 11.34 6.83 11.32
CA ASP A 70 12.35 6.63 12.38
C ASP A 70 11.84 5.63 13.44
N VAL A 71 10.54 5.64 13.73
CA VAL A 71 9.91 4.65 14.62
C VAL A 71 10.02 3.24 14.02
N ILE A 72 9.90 3.12 12.70
CA ILE A 72 9.97 1.84 11.99
C ILE A 72 11.40 1.30 12.01
N GLU A 73 12.39 2.16 11.80
CA GLU A 73 13.81 1.80 11.96
C GLU A 73 14.09 1.30 13.38
N GLN A 74 13.58 1.97 14.40
CA GLN A 74 13.74 1.54 15.79
C GLN A 74 13.10 0.17 16.02
N VAL A 75 11.91 -0.08 15.48
CA VAL A 75 11.23 -1.39 15.57
C VAL A 75 12.04 -2.46 14.84
N ALA A 76 12.52 -2.18 13.62
CA ALA A 76 13.31 -3.12 12.84
C ALA A 76 14.63 -3.46 13.53
N HIS A 77 15.32 -2.47 14.10
CA HIS A 77 16.50 -2.69 14.93
C HIS A 77 16.21 -3.52 16.17
N SER A 78 15.10 -3.25 16.87
CA SER A 78 14.74 -3.97 18.10
C SER A 78 14.37 -5.44 17.86
N ASN A 79 13.96 -5.77 16.63
CA ASN A 79 13.59 -7.13 16.20
C ASN A 79 14.69 -7.81 15.35
N ASP A 80 15.89 -7.23 15.26
CA ASP A 80 17.02 -7.73 14.45
C ASP A 80 16.67 -7.99 12.97
N TRP A 81 15.75 -7.21 12.40
CA TRP A 81 15.39 -7.34 10.98
C TRP A 81 16.40 -6.62 10.09
N THR A 82 16.64 -7.21 8.92
CA THR A 82 17.43 -6.54 7.88
C THR A 82 16.56 -5.50 7.19
N PHE A 83 16.99 -4.25 7.24
CA PHE A 83 16.28 -3.14 6.60
C PHE A 83 17.24 -2.20 5.88
N GLU A 84 16.68 -1.39 4.98
CA GLU A 84 17.38 -0.34 4.25
C GLU A 84 16.45 0.86 4.07
N ARG A 85 16.92 2.04 4.48
CA ARG A 85 16.22 3.30 4.23
C ARG A 85 16.43 3.71 2.77
N THR A 86 15.34 3.83 2.01
CA THR A 86 15.36 4.19 0.59
C THR A 86 14.83 5.62 0.45
N GLY A 87 15.63 6.60 0.86
CA GLY A 87 15.21 7.99 0.95
C GLY A 87 14.73 8.37 2.36
N ASP A 88 14.19 9.57 2.51
CA ASP A 88 13.81 10.09 3.83
C ASP A 88 12.47 9.51 4.32
N ASP A 89 11.56 9.26 3.38
CA ASP A 89 10.17 8.85 3.63
C ASP A 89 9.89 7.34 3.48
N GLU A 90 10.90 6.53 3.13
CA GLU A 90 10.70 5.11 2.84
C GLU A 90 11.75 4.21 3.46
N ILE A 91 11.31 3.06 3.97
CA ILE A 91 12.15 2.00 4.50
C ILE A 91 11.69 0.64 3.95
N ALA A 92 12.64 -0.16 3.48
CA ALA A 92 12.42 -1.51 3.02
C ALA A 92 12.94 -2.53 4.03
N ILE A 93 12.20 -3.61 4.24
CA ILE A 93 12.51 -4.70 5.17
C ILE A 93 12.34 -6.02 4.42
N SER A 94 13.29 -6.95 4.62
CA SER A 94 13.18 -8.32 4.10
C SER A 94 13.01 -9.30 5.25
N VAL A 95 11.97 -10.12 5.18
CA VAL A 95 11.63 -11.11 6.22
C VAL A 95 11.51 -12.48 5.58
N ALA A 96 12.24 -13.46 6.10
CA ALA A 96 12.11 -14.85 5.69
C ALA A 96 10.81 -15.44 6.27
N GLY A 97 9.94 -15.97 5.41
CA GLY A 97 8.75 -16.71 5.84
C GLY A 97 8.87 -18.22 5.59
N ASN A 98 7.75 -18.94 5.74
CA ASN A 98 7.73 -20.39 5.56
C ASN A 98 7.76 -20.77 4.08
N TRP A 99 7.16 -19.92 3.24
CA TRP A 99 7.01 -20.23 1.82
C TRP A 99 8.04 -19.54 0.93
N THR A 100 8.42 -18.32 1.28
CA THR A 100 9.32 -17.46 0.50
C THR A 100 9.82 -16.32 1.37
N ASP A 101 10.79 -15.57 0.85
CA ASP A 101 11.15 -14.27 1.41
C ASP A 101 10.07 -13.23 1.04
N TYR A 102 9.68 -12.44 2.04
CA TYR A 102 8.72 -11.35 1.92
C TYR A 102 9.46 -10.02 1.90
N HIS A 103 9.11 -9.19 0.93
CA HIS A 103 9.69 -7.87 0.73
C HIS A 103 8.67 -6.82 1.13
N ILE A 104 8.95 -6.11 2.21
CA ILE A 104 8.04 -5.16 2.83
C ILE A 104 8.61 -3.77 2.66
N SER A 105 7.77 -2.81 2.30
CA SER A 105 8.11 -1.40 2.35
C SER A 105 7.11 -0.64 3.21
N PHE A 106 7.63 0.31 3.96
CA PHE A 106 6.84 1.34 4.61
C PHE A 106 7.18 2.69 3.97
N SER A 107 6.15 3.44 3.60
CA SER A 107 6.26 4.78 3.05
C SER A 107 5.42 5.75 3.85
N TRP A 108 6.02 6.85 4.30
CA TRP A 108 5.29 7.97 4.87
C TRP A 108 4.65 8.81 3.76
N MET A 109 3.34 9.02 3.84
CA MET A 109 2.56 9.79 2.90
C MET A 109 2.10 11.09 3.58
N GLU A 110 2.95 12.12 3.53
CA GLU A 110 2.74 13.39 4.25
C GLU A 110 1.38 14.03 3.92
N ASP A 111 1.03 14.13 2.63
CA ASP A 111 -0.24 14.71 2.15
C ASP A 111 -1.50 14.04 2.72
N PHE A 112 -1.39 12.79 3.18
CA PHE A 112 -2.50 11.99 3.70
C PHE A 112 -2.36 11.69 5.20
N GLU A 113 -1.30 12.20 5.83
CA GLU A 113 -0.88 11.85 7.19
C GLU A 113 -0.97 10.33 7.46
N ALA A 114 -0.46 9.53 6.53
CA ALA A 114 -0.62 8.07 6.58
C ALA A 114 0.69 7.33 6.38
N LEU A 115 0.88 6.29 7.18
CA LEU A 115 1.95 5.32 6.96
C LEU A 115 1.41 4.18 6.09
N HIS A 116 1.94 4.04 4.88
CA HIS A 116 1.54 3.01 3.94
C HIS A 116 2.51 1.83 4.00
N LEU A 117 1.99 0.63 4.21
CA LEU A 117 2.71 -0.64 4.15
C LEU A 117 2.36 -1.33 2.83
N ALA A 118 3.38 -1.80 2.12
CA ALA A 118 3.24 -2.77 1.04
C ALA A 118 4.10 -4.01 1.32
N CYS A 119 3.56 -5.20 1.06
CA CYS A 119 4.28 -6.46 1.18
C CYS A 119 4.13 -7.25 -0.11
N ALA A 120 5.24 -7.62 -0.72
CA ALA A 120 5.29 -8.45 -1.92
C ALA A 120 6.03 -9.76 -1.66
N PHE A 121 5.74 -10.76 -2.49
CA PHE A 121 6.39 -12.06 -2.47
C PHE A 121 6.60 -12.58 -3.90
N ASP A 122 7.46 -13.57 -4.05
CA ASP A 122 8.01 -14.00 -5.34
C ASP A 122 7.08 -14.93 -6.14
N ILE A 123 5.87 -14.46 -6.43
CA ILE A 123 4.96 -15.06 -7.41
C ILE A 123 4.76 -14.10 -8.59
N LYS A 124 5.16 -14.56 -9.78
CA LYS A 124 4.96 -13.84 -11.04
C LYS A 124 3.72 -14.34 -11.76
N VAL A 125 2.75 -13.45 -11.92
CA VAL A 125 1.50 -13.72 -12.62
C VAL A 125 1.71 -13.56 -14.12
N ALA A 126 1.61 -14.66 -14.86
CA ALA A 126 1.62 -14.63 -16.31
C ALA A 126 0.29 -14.08 -16.86
N GLU A 127 0.35 -13.42 -18.02
CA GLU A 127 -0.79 -12.76 -18.68
C GLU A 127 -2.04 -13.67 -18.80
N PRO A 128 -1.95 -14.96 -19.17
CA PRO A 128 -3.13 -15.84 -19.26
C PRO A 128 -3.83 -16.09 -17.92
N ARG A 129 -3.15 -15.85 -16.79
CA ARG A 129 -3.67 -16.09 -15.43
C ARG A 129 -4.13 -14.81 -14.73
N VAL A 130 -3.90 -13.62 -15.29
CA VAL A 130 -4.27 -12.33 -14.70
C VAL A 130 -5.75 -12.30 -14.31
N ASN A 131 -6.65 -12.69 -15.20
CA ASN A 131 -8.09 -12.68 -14.91
C ASN A 131 -8.49 -13.65 -13.80
N GLU A 132 -7.75 -14.75 -13.61
CA GLU A 132 -8.05 -15.72 -12.55
C GLU A 132 -7.47 -15.27 -11.21
N VAL A 133 -6.28 -14.69 -11.22
CA VAL A 133 -5.69 -14.05 -10.05
C VAL A 133 -6.57 -12.89 -9.57
N MET A 134 -7.06 -12.03 -10.47
CA MET A 134 -7.98 -10.95 -10.10
C MET A 134 -9.24 -11.46 -9.39
N ARG A 135 -9.80 -12.60 -9.83
CA ARG A 135 -10.93 -13.24 -9.11
C ARG A 135 -10.52 -13.73 -7.73
N LEU A 136 -9.34 -14.35 -7.61
CA LEU A 136 -8.81 -14.81 -6.32
C LEU A 136 -8.61 -13.64 -5.36
N LEU A 137 -8.05 -12.53 -5.83
CA LEU A 137 -7.88 -11.29 -5.05
C LEU A 137 -9.22 -10.80 -4.49
N SER A 138 -10.28 -10.73 -5.32
CA SER A 138 -11.61 -10.35 -4.84
C SER A 138 -12.13 -11.28 -3.74
N LEU A 139 -12.02 -12.59 -3.92
CA LEU A 139 -12.51 -13.57 -2.94
C LEU A 139 -11.71 -13.54 -1.62
N ILE A 140 -10.41 -13.27 -1.68
CA ILE A 140 -9.56 -13.12 -0.49
C ILE A 140 -9.90 -11.81 0.22
N ASN A 141 -9.99 -10.70 -0.52
CA ASN A 141 -10.23 -9.38 0.05
C ASN A 141 -11.59 -9.29 0.78
N GLU A 142 -12.60 -10.04 0.34
CA GLU A 142 -13.88 -10.17 1.07
C GLU A 142 -13.72 -10.77 2.48
N LYS A 143 -12.63 -11.50 2.74
CA LYS A 143 -12.33 -12.15 4.03
C LYS A 143 -11.33 -11.37 4.89
N LEU A 144 -10.65 -10.37 4.32
CA LEU A 144 -9.67 -9.57 5.03
C LEU A 144 -10.36 -8.47 5.84
N LEU A 145 -9.99 -8.37 7.12
CA LEU A 145 -10.44 -7.27 7.97
C LEU A 145 -9.61 -6.01 7.75
N MET A 146 -8.32 -6.18 7.53
CA MET A 146 -7.36 -5.09 7.34
C MET A 146 -6.59 -5.32 6.05
N GLY A 147 -6.26 -4.20 5.38
CA GLY A 147 -5.54 -4.22 4.12
C GLY A 147 -6.30 -4.89 2.97
N HIS A 148 -5.59 -5.12 1.88
CA HIS A 148 -6.09 -5.82 0.71
C HIS A 148 -4.92 -6.32 -0.14
N PHE A 149 -5.16 -7.34 -0.94
CA PHE A 149 -4.26 -7.71 -2.02
C PHE A 149 -4.60 -6.96 -3.32
N ASP A 150 -3.56 -6.60 -4.05
CA ASP A 150 -3.59 -5.96 -5.36
C ASP A 150 -2.65 -6.70 -6.33
N LEU A 151 -2.96 -6.64 -7.63
CA LEU A 151 -2.09 -7.14 -8.69
C LEU A 151 -1.49 -5.97 -9.44
N TRP A 152 -0.18 -5.82 -9.30
CA TRP A 152 0.55 -4.92 -10.15
C TRP A 152 0.83 -5.55 -11.50
N GLN A 153 -0.01 -5.17 -12.47
CA GLN A 153 -0.05 -5.82 -13.78
C GLN A 153 1.23 -5.63 -14.59
N GLN A 154 1.90 -4.49 -14.49
CA GLN A 154 3.09 -4.18 -15.30
C GLN A 154 4.26 -5.12 -15.00
N GLU A 155 4.40 -5.57 -13.75
CA GLU A 155 5.45 -6.45 -13.24
C GLU A 155 4.95 -7.86 -12.96
N GLY A 156 3.63 -8.09 -13.11
CA GLY A 156 2.93 -9.31 -12.74
C GLY A 156 3.11 -9.67 -11.26
N ALA A 157 3.22 -8.68 -10.37
CA ALA A 157 3.53 -8.89 -8.96
C ALA A 157 2.27 -8.76 -8.10
N ILE A 158 2.09 -9.69 -7.16
CA ILE A 158 1.02 -9.61 -6.16
C ILE A 158 1.56 -8.87 -4.95
N MET A 159 0.76 -7.95 -4.39
CA MET A 159 1.13 -7.17 -3.21
C MET A 159 -0.03 -7.13 -2.24
N TYR A 160 0.27 -7.28 -0.95
CA TYR A 160 -0.61 -6.87 0.13
C TYR A 160 -0.34 -5.40 0.47
N ARG A 161 -1.39 -4.61 0.69
CA ARG A 161 -1.29 -3.19 1.04
C ARG A 161 -2.18 -2.85 2.22
N GLN A 162 -1.67 -2.01 3.12
CA GLN A 162 -2.40 -1.52 4.28
C GLN A 162 -1.88 -0.14 4.68
N SER A 163 -2.78 0.74 5.12
CA SER A 163 -2.40 2.06 5.64
C SER A 163 -2.75 2.19 7.11
N LEU A 164 -1.89 2.85 7.86
CA LEU A 164 -2.15 3.37 9.20
C LEU A 164 -2.34 4.88 9.10
N LEU A 165 -3.56 5.34 9.36
CA LEU A 165 -3.86 6.77 9.41
C LEU A 165 -3.32 7.36 10.72
N LEU A 166 -2.57 8.44 10.61
CA LEU A 166 -1.91 9.16 11.69
C LEU A 166 -2.37 10.63 11.74
N ALA A 167 -3.57 10.89 11.22
CA ALA A 167 -4.14 12.22 11.09
C ALA A 167 -4.26 12.96 12.43
N GLY A 168 -4.09 14.29 12.38
CA GLY A 168 -4.14 15.15 13.56
C GLY A 168 -2.87 15.06 14.41
N GLY A 169 -1.71 14.84 13.77
CA GLY A 169 -0.42 14.81 14.46
C GLY A 169 -0.18 13.59 15.36
N VAL A 170 -0.93 12.50 15.17
CA VAL A 170 -0.75 11.27 15.97
C VAL A 170 0.55 10.60 15.58
N GLU A 171 1.44 10.35 16.54
CA GLU A 171 2.68 9.61 16.27
C GLU A 171 2.44 8.10 16.22
N PRO A 172 3.11 7.36 15.32
CA PRO A 172 3.00 5.91 15.29
C PRO A 172 3.65 5.32 16.54
N THR A 173 3.00 4.34 17.14
CA THR A 173 3.58 3.53 18.22
C THR A 173 4.28 2.31 17.63
N SER A 174 5.34 1.83 18.29
CA SER A 174 6.03 0.58 17.92
C SER A 174 5.06 -0.59 17.78
N ARG A 175 4.09 -0.69 18.70
CA ARG A 175 3.04 -1.72 18.67
C ARG A 175 2.15 -1.63 17.44
N GLN A 176 1.80 -0.42 16.98
CA GLN A 176 1.01 -0.28 15.74
C GLN A 176 1.81 -0.75 14.52
N VAL A 177 3.10 -0.42 14.45
CA VAL A 177 4.01 -0.86 13.37
C VAL A 177 4.15 -2.39 13.37
N GLU A 178 4.39 -2.99 14.54
CA GLU A 178 4.50 -4.45 14.69
C GLU A 178 3.21 -5.18 14.27
N VAL A 179 2.04 -4.65 14.66
CA VAL A 179 0.74 -5.22 14.28
C VAL A 179 0.51 -5.07 12.76
N LEU A 180 0.85 -3.92 12.17
CA LEU A 180 0.76 -3.72 10.71
C LEU A 180 1.60 -4.76 9.97
N LEU A 181 2.85 -4.94 10.40
CA LEU A 181 3.76 -5.89 9.78
C LEU A 181 3.28 -7.34 9.93
N SER A 182 2.90 -7.72 11.15
CA SER A 182 2.44 -9.08 11.46
C SER A 182 1.19 -9.41 10.66
N ALA A 183 0.22 -8.50 10.58
CA ALA A 183 -1.00 -8.70 9.79
C ALA A 183 -0.69 -8.89 8.29
N ALA A 184 0.25 -8.11 7.74
CA ALA A 184 0.66 -8.25 6.35
C ALA A 184 1.35 -9.60 6.07
N LEU A 185 2.26 -10.01 6.94
CA LEU A 185 2.95 -11.29 6.84
C LEU A 185 1.98 -12.47 6.98
N GLU A 186 1.10 -12.43 7.99
CA GLU A 186 0.08 -13.47 8.22
C GLU A 186 -0.85 -13.62 7.01
N ALA A 187 -1.33 -12.52 6.43
CA ALA A 187 -2.16 -12.57 5.23
C ALA A 187 -1.39 -13.17 4.04
N CYS A 188 -0.16 -12.71 3.79
CA CYS A 188 0.67 -13.18 2.70
C CYS A 188 1.02 -14.68 2.84
N GLU A 189 1.34 -15.14 4.04
CA GLU A 189 1.60 -16.55 4.37
C GLU A 189 0.35 -17.42 4.19
N ALA A 190 -0.80 -16.96 4.70
CA ALA A 190 -2.05 -17.72 4.67
C ALA A 190 -2.56 -17.98 3.24
N TYR A 191 -2.34 -17.04 2.32
CA TYR A 191 -2.87 -17.12 0.96
C TYR A 191 -1.82 -17.44 -0.12
N PHE A 192 -0.54 -17.55 0.24
CA PHE A 192 0.54 -17.83 -0.71
C PHE A 192 0.27 -19.06 -1.59
N GLN A 193 -0.14 -20.17 -0.98
CA GLN A 193 -0.42 -21.42 -1.71
C GLN A 193 -1.63 -21.27 -2.66
N ALA A 194 -2.64 -20.49 -2.29
CA ALA A 194 -3.79 -20.24 -3.18
C ALA A 194 -3.33 -19.54 -4.46
N PHE A 195 -2.44 -18.54 -4.33
CA PHE A 195 -1.82 -17.90 -5.49
C PHE A 195 -0.99 -18.89 -6.31
N GLN A 196 -0.21 -19.78 -5.68
CA GLN A 196 0.53 -20.81 -6.41
C GLN A 196 -0.37 -21.77 -7.19
N PHE A 197 -1.48 -22.24 -6.61
CA PHE A 197 -2.40 -23.14 -7.30
C PHE A 197 -3.03 -22.47 -8.52
N VAL A 198 -3.42 -21.21 -8.41
CA VAL A 198 -3.94 -20.44 -9.54
C VAL A 198 -2.84 -20.22 -10.58
N VAL A 199 -1.64 -19.76 -10.20
CA VAL A 199 -0.62 -19.35 -11.18
C VAL A 199 0.06 -20.54 -11.85
N TRP A 200 0.35 -21.62 -11.11
CA TRP A 200 1.14 -22.76 -11.62
C TRP A 200 0.29 -23.98 -11.97
N SER A 201 -0.75 -24.28 -11.20
CA SER A 201 -1.55 -25.50 -11.38
C SER A 201 -2.81 -25.29 -12.23
N GLY A 202 -3.10 -24.05 -12.63
CA GLY A 202 -4.25 -23.72 -13.48
C GLY A 202 -5.61 -23.83 -12.78
N VAL A 203 -5.62 -24.10 -11.47
CA VAL A 203 -6.82 -24.27 -10.64
C VAL A 203 -7.66 -23.00 -10.63
N SER A 204 -8.98 -23.13 -10.46
CA SER A 204 -9.85 -21.95 -10.35
C SER A 204 -9.60 -21.21 -9.03
N ALA A 205 -9.87 -19.90 -9.01
CA ALA A 205 -9.74 -19.06 -7.83
C ALA A 205 -10.53 -19.58 -6.63
N ARG A 206 -11.74 -20.13 -6.89
CA ARG A 206 -12.59 -20.70 -5.84
C ARG A 206 -11.98 -21.96 -5.24
N GLU A 207 -11.61 -22.92 -6.08
CA GLU A 207 -11.00 -24.18 -5.63
C GLU A 207 -9.67 -23.95 -4.91
N ALA A 208 -8.86 -23.01 -5.41
CA ALA A 208 -7.59 -22.64 -4.79
C ALA A 208 -7.76 -21.97 -3.43
N LEU A 209 -8.83 -21.17 -3.24
CA LEU A 209 -9.14 -20.58 -1.95
C LEU A 209 -9.69 -21.61 -0.97
N GLU A 210 -10.51 -22.55 -1.45
CA GLU A 210 -11.05 -23.63 -0.62
C GLU A 210 -9.93 -24.53 -0.09
N SER A 211 -8.90 -24.84 -0.89
CA SER A 211 -7.79 -25.70 -0.44
C SER A 211 -6.99 -25.11 0.72
N VAL A 212 -6.77 -23.78 0.74
CA VAL A 212 -6.01 -23.14 1.83
C VAL A 212 -6.84 -22.86 3.09
N VAL A 213 -8.14 -22.61 2.93
CA VAL A 213 -9.04 -22.36 4.08
C VAL A 213 -9.24 -23.62 4.91
N PHE A 214 -9.18 -24.82 4.30
CA PHE A 214 -9.24 -26.07 5.05
C PHE A 214 -7.97 -26.37 5.87
N GLU A 215 -6.79 -25.91 5.42
CA GLU A 215 -5.53 -26.11 6.16
C GLU A 215 -5.41 -25.19 7.38
N THR A 216 -5.96 -23.97 7.33
CA THR A 216 -5.86 -23.01 8.44
C THR A 216 -6.73 -23.36 9.66
N VAL A 217 -7.78 -24.17 9.49
CA VAL A 217 -8.58 -24.69 10.61
C VAL A 217 -7.89 -25.89 11.31
N GLY A 218 -6.86 -26.48 10.70
CA GLY A 218 -6.17 -27.69 11.17
C GLY A 218 -4.93 -27.47 12.03
N ARG A 219 -4.51 -26.23 12.29
CA ARG A 219 -3.38 -25.90 13.18
C ARG A 219 -3.89 -25.13 14.41
N ALA A 220 -4.33 -25.87 15.42
CA ALA A 220 -4.62 -25.39 16.77
C ALA A 220 -3.82 -26.21 17.79
#